data_AF-A0A0H5CZX3-F1
#
_entry.id   AF-A0A0H5CZX3-F1
#
_cell.length_a   1.000
_cell.length_b   1.000
_cell.length_c   1.000
_cell.angle_alpha   90.00
_cell.angle_beta   90.00
_cell.angle_gamma   90.00
#
_symmetry.space_group_name_H-M   'P 1'
#
loop_
_entity.id
_entity.type
_entity.pdbx_description
1 polymer ?
#
loop_
_entity_poly.entity_id
_entity_poly.type
_entity_poly.pdbx_seq_one_letter_code
_entity_poly.pdbx_strand_id
1 'polypeptide(L)' 'MDNGAANHDPAVFPDPDRVDVTRRGAGHLSFGHGARYRVGAPLARVELAAVSLSWFHNSRT' A
#
# COMPACT_ATOMS: atom_id res chain seq x y z
N MET A 1 18.57 0.36 -3.11
CA MET A 1 17.36 0.98 -3.68
C MET A 1 16.45 1.25 -2.50
N ASP A 2 16.16 2.51 -2.24
CA ASP A 2 15.27 2.90 -1.14
C ASP A 2 13.82 2.84 -1.63
N ASN A 3 13.05 1.89 -1.09
CA ASN A 3 11.64 1.73 -1.44
C ASN A 3 10.80 2.93 -0.96
N GLY A 4 11.22 3.62 0.10
CA GLY A 4 10.58 4.85 0.58
C GLY A 4 10.67 5.93 -0.47
N ALA A 5 11.88 6.25 -0.93
CA ALA A 5 12.10 7.21 -2.00
C ALA A 5 11.36 6.82 -3.31
N ALA A 6 11.39 5.55 -3.71
CA ALA A 6 10.74 5.09 -4.94
C ALA A 6 9.19 5.19 -4.89
N ASN A 7 8.59 5.03 -3.71
CA ASN A 7 7.14 5.22 -3.54
C ASN A 7 6.70 6.69 -3.57
N HIS A 8 7.64 7.63 -3.53
CA HIS A 8 7.42 9.06 -3.64
C HIS A 8 7.97 9.66 -4.95
N ASP A 9 8.34 8.83 -5.94
CA ASP A 9 8.85 9.32 -7.22
C ASP A 9 7.76 10.07 -8.01
N PRO A 10 7.91 11.39 -8.26
CA PRO A 10 6.92 12.19 -8.98
C PRO A 10 6.78 11.80 -10.45
N ALA A 11 7.75 11.08 -11.03
CA ALA A 11 7.64 10.56 -12.40
C ALA A 11 6.61 9.42 -12.51
N VAL A 12 6.28 8.77 -11.38
CA VAL A 12 5.33 7.64 -11.32
C VAL A 12 4.05 8.03 -10.58
N PHE A 13 4.16 8.81 -9.51
CA PHE A 13 3.06 9.21 -8.64
C PHE A 13 2.89 10.74 -8.65
N PRO A 14 1.91 11.28 -9.39
CA PRO A 14 1.54 12.69 -9.26
C PRO A 14 1.08 13.00 -7.83
N ASP A 15 1.54 14.13 -7.29
CA ASP A 15 1.35 14.55 -5.90
C ASP A 15 1.73 13.42 -4.90
N PRO A 16 3.00 12.99 -4.87
CA PRO A 16 3.42 11.78 -4.16
C PRO A 16 3.22 11.85 -2.64
N ASP A 17 3.23 13.06 -2.08
CA ASP A 17 3.03 13.28 -0.64
C ASP A 17 1.54 13.31 -0.23
N ARG A 18 0.62 13.36 -1.21
CA ARG A 18 -0.81 13.31 -0.96
C ARG A 18 -1.28 11.86 -0.80
N VAL A 19 -1.83 11.58 0.37
CA VAL A 19 -2.58 10.34 0.63
C VAL A 19 -3.90 10.39 -0.13
N ASP A 20 -4.01 9.61 -1.20
CA ASP A 20 -5.21 9.47 -2.02
C ASP A 20 -5.58 7.98 -2.15
N VAL A 21 -6.60 7.57 -1.39
CA VAL A 21 -7.11 6.19 -1.38
C VAL A 21 -7.88 5.82 -2.66
N THR A 22 -8.18 6.80 -3.52
CA THR A 22 -8.90 6.59 -4.78
C THR A 22 -7.97 6.49 -5.99
N ARG A 23 -6.67 6.73 -5.80
CA ARG A 23 -5.65 6.70 -6.86
C ARG A 23 -5.65 5.34 -7.58
N ARG A 24 -5.74 5.39 -8.91
CA ARG A 24 -5.65 4.22 -9.81
C ARG A 24 -4.32 4.28 -10.54
N GLY A 25 -3.60 3.16 -10.69
CA GLY A 25 -2.34 3.14 -11.44
C GLY A 25 -1.25 2.25 -10.83
N ALA A 26 0.01 2.66 -11.02
CA ALA A 26 1.21 1.88 -10.73
C ALA A 26 1.25 1.33 -9.28
N GLY A 27 1.70 0.09 -9.15
CA GLY A 27 1.85 -0.57 -7.86
C GLY A 27 3.04 -0.03 -7.08
N HIS A 28 2.83 0.24 -5.79
CA HIS A 28 3.88 0.62 -4.86
C HIS A 28 4.90 -0.51 -4.62
N LEU A 29 6.14 -0.15 -4.31
CA LEU A 29 7.24 -1.06 -4.00
C LEU A 29 7.36 -1.37 -2.52
N SER A 30 6.33 -1.08 -1.70
CA SER A 30 6.45 -1.34 -0.26
C SER A 30 6.71 -2.79 0.03
N PHE A 31 6.22 -3.75 -0.78
CA PHE A 31 6.50 -5.19 -0.65
C PHE A 31 7.80 -5.66 -1.35
N GLY A 32 8.61 -4.73 -1.86
CA GLY A 32 9.75 -5.03 -2.71
C GLY A 32 9.33 -5.47 -4.12
N HIS A 33 10.30 -5.97 -4.89
CA HIS A 33 10.11 -6.44 -6.26
C HIS A 33 11.15 -7.52 -6.59
N GLY A 34 10.89 -8.30 -7.66
CA GLY A 34 11.80 -9.33 -8.17
C GLY A 34 11.99 -10.51 -7.22
N ALA A 35 13.17 -11.13 -7.25
CA ALA A 35 13.48 -12.36 -6.51
C ALA A 35 13.36 -12.24 -4.97
N ARG A 36 13.39 -11.01 -4.43
CA ARG A 36 13.24 -10.73 -2.99
C ARG A 36 11.91 -10.05 -2.66
N TYR A 37 10.89 -10.25 -3.51
CA TYR A 37 9.53 -9.85 -3.19
C TYR A 37 9.06 -10.51 -1.89
N ARG A 38 8.36 -9.77 -1.03
CA ARG A 38 7.90 -10.31 0.25
C ARG A 38 6.90 -11.44 0.04
N VAL A 39 7.29 -12.64 0.47
CA VAL A 39 6.45 -13.84 0.44
C VAL A 39 5.10 -13.63 1.16
N GLY A 40 5.10 -12.84 2.24
CA GLY A 40 3.89 -12.55 3.03
C GLY A 40 2.99 -11.43 2.48
N ALA A 41 3.30 -10.84 1.32
CA ALA A 41 2.51 -9.73 0.78
C ALA A 41 1.01 -10.05 0.57
N PRO A 42 0.60 -11.25 0.12
CA PRO A 42 -0.82 -11.60 0.03
C PRO A 42 -1.51 -11.65 1.40
N LEU A 43 -0.86 -12.24 2.41
CA LEU A 43 -1.39 -12.33 3.77
C LEU A 43 -1.59 -10.95 4.39
N ALA A 44 -0.57 -10.09 4.30
CA ALA A 44 -0.64 -8.73 4.82
C ALA A 44 -1.81 -7.91 4.24
N ARG A 45 -2.16 -8.13 2.97
CA ARG A 45 -3.32 -7.48 2.33
C ARG A 45 -4.65 -7.97 2.91
N VAL A 46 -4.78 -9.29 3.14
CA VAL A 46 -5.99 -9.88 3.72
C VAL A 46 -6.18 -9.43 5.16
N GLU A 47 -5.11 -9.44 5.96
CA GLU A 47 -5.15 -8.99 7.35
C GLU A 47 -5.57 -7.51 7.45
N LEU A 48 -4.98 -6.65 6.62
CA LEU A 48 -5.34 -5.23 6.59
C LEU A 48 -6.81 -5.03 6.19
N ALA A 49 -7.29 -5.77 5.20
CA ALA A 49 -8.68 -5.70 4.78
C ALA A 49 -9.64 -6.17 5.89
N ALA A 50 -9.32 -7.28 6.56
CA ALA A 50 -10.12 -7.83 7.65
C ALA A 50 -10.21 -6.88 8.85
N VAL A 51 -9.07 -6.33 9.29
CA VAL A 51 -9.02 -5.39 10.42
C VAL A 51 -9.72 -4.07 10.07
N SER A 52 -9.51 -3.54 8.86
CA SER A 52 -10.16 -2.31 8.42
C SER A 52 -11.67 -2.48 8.38
N LEU A 53 -12.15 -3.59 7.80
CA LEU A 53 -13.57 -3.91 7.74
C LEU A 53 -14.17 -4.07 9.14
N SER A 54 -13.49 -4.82 10.01
CA SER A 54 -13.89 -5.02 11.41
C SER A 54 -14.02 -3.67 12.14
N TRP A 55 -13.02 -2.80 11.99
CA TRP A 55 -13.04 -1.46 12.55
C TRP A 55 -14.25 -0.66 12.06
N PHE A 56 -14.52 -0.62 10.75
CA PHE A 56 -15.69 0.12 10.23
C PHE A 56 -17.04 -0.40 10.73
N HIS A 57 -17.17 -1.69 11.02
CA HIS A 57 -18.41 -2.27 11.55
C HIS A 57 -18.57 -2.01 13.05
N ASN A 58 -17.48 -2.07 13.83
CA ASN A 58 -17.53 -1.99 15.29
C ASN A 58 -17.41 -0.56 15.84
N SER A 59 -16.97 0.40 15.03
CA SER A 59 -16.73 1.81 15.46
C SER A 59 -17.97 2.71 15.39
N ARG A 60 -19.19 2.15 15.34
CA ARG A 60 -20.46 2.93 15.34
C ARG A 60 -21.20 2.94 16.68
N THR A 61 -20.52 2.59 17.78
CA THR A 61 -20.95 2.87 19.16
C THR A 61 -19.99 3.88 19.77
#